data_AF-A0A1Q7SIC3-F1
#
_entry.id   AF-A0A1Q7SIC3-F1
#
_cell.length_a   1.000
_cell.length_b   1.000
_cell.length_c   1.000
_cell.angle_alpha   90.00
_cell.angle_beta   90.00
_cell.angle_gamma   90.00
#
_symmetry.space_group_name_H-M   'P 1'
#
loop_
_entity.id
_entity.type
_entity.pdbx_description
1 polymer ?
#
loop_
_entity_poly.entity_id
_entity_poly.type
_entity_poly.pdbx_seq_one_letter_code
_entity_poly.pdbx_strand_id
1 'polypeptide(L)'
;MKRFDVCTDTQLADFNRAPLPGGETHGLRVLPDGGVLVTSGAVVSRLDSTGALVQTYRVSTGEPQYWAGVDLVGDGTFWAVNYLSSNVYKFDLTTGAVLASFTTGTPAQTVVDVGVSPGAPR
;
A
#
# COMPACT_ATOMS: atom_id res chain seq x y z
N MET A 1 11.43 -6.19 6.65
CA MET A 1 10.74 -6.99 5.61
C MET A 1 11.71 -8.02 5.05
N LYS A 2 11.27 -9.26 4.84
CA LYS A 2 12.11 -10.37 4.34
C LYS A 2 11.59 -10.84 2.98
N ARG A 3 12.50 -11.31 2.12
CA ARG A 3 12.17 -11.94 0.83
C ARG A 3 12.64 -13.39 0.84
N PHE A 4 11.90 -14.24 0.14
CA PHE A 4 12.21 -15.64 -0.03
C PHE A 4 12.30 -15.96 -1.52
N ASP A 5 13.31 -16.70 -1.90
CA ASP A 5 13.40 -17.33 -3.21
C ASP A 5 12.65 -18.67 -3.14
N VAL A 6 11.53 -18.76 -3.86
CA VAL A 6 10.66 -19.94 -3.88
C VAL A 6 11.19 -21.05 -4.80
N CYS A 7 12.10 -20.72 -5.72
CA CYS A 7 12.71 -21.71 -6.62
C CYS A 7 13.77 -22.53 -5.88
N THR A 8 14.48 -21.91 -4.93
CA THR A 8 15.56 -22.54 -4.16
C THR A 8 15.19 -22.83 -2.70
N ASP A 9 13.99 -22.43 -2.26
CA ASP A 9 13.54 -22.51 -0.86
C ASP A 9 14.51 -21.86 0.13
N THR A 10 15.02 -20.67 -0.24
CA THR A 10 16.00 -19.95 0.58
C THR A 10 15.50 -18.55 0.94
N GLN A 11 15.64 -18.18 2.22
CA GLN A 11 15.47 -16.79 2.63
C GLN A 11 16.62 -15.94 2.05
N LEU A 12 16.28 -14.83 1.40
CA LEU A 12 17.26 -13.83 0.98
C LEU A 12 17.66 -12.93 2.15
N ALA A 13 18.64 -12.07 1.91
CA ALA A 13 18.96 -11.00 2.83
C ALA A 13 17.72 -10.14 3.15
N ASP A 14 17.66 -9.59 4.36
CA ASP A 14 16.58 -8.68 4.76
C ASP A 14 16.45 -7.54 3.74
N PHE A 15 15.26 -7.43 3.15
CA PHE A 15 14.97 -6.46 2.10
C PHE A 15 14.96 -5.04 2.64
N ASN A 16 14.24 -4.81 3.75
CA ASN A 16 14.26 -3.54 4.44
C ASN A 16 14.71 -3.74 5.90
N ARG A 17 15.78 -3.02 6.26
CA ARG A 17 16.40 -3.00 7.59
C ARG A 17 16.03 -1.78 8.42
N ALA A 18 15.63 -0.68 7.76
CA ALA A 18 15.22 0.53 8.44
C ALA A 18 13.78 0.40 8.98
N PRO A 19 13.47 0.91 10.17
CA PRO A 19 12.10 0.95 10.64
C PRO A 19 11.20 1.72 9.66
N LEU A 20 10.04 1.15 9.33
CA LEU A 20 9.04 1.85 8.53
C LEU A 20 8.27 2.84 9.40
N PRO A 21 7.91 4.02 8.85
CA PRO A 21 7.10 4.98 9.57
C PRO A 21 5.64 4.50 9.72
N GLY A 22 4.97 5.05 10.73
CA GLY A 22 3.53 4.85 10.94
C GLY A 22 3.14 3.60 11.73
N GLY A 23 4.10 2.95 12.40
CA GLY A 23 3.83 1.90 13.37
C GLY A 23 3.65 0.53 12.72
N GLU A 24 2.72 -0.26 13.26
CA GLU A 24 2.42 -1.61 12.78
C GLU A 24 2.06 -1.60 11.29
N THR A 25 2.55 -2.60 10.55
CA THR A 25 2.31 -2.77 9.12
C THR A 25 1.26 -3.83 8.86
N HIS A 26 0.37 -3.62 7.90
CA HIS A 26 -0.81 -4.47 7.72
C HIS A 26 -0.87 -5.20 6.37
N GLY A 27 -0.62 -4.48 5.28
CA GLY A 27 -0.70 -4.98 3.90
C GLY A 27 0.51 -4.55 3.08
N LEU A 28 0.77 -5.26 2.00
CA LEU A 28 1.85 -4.91 1.06
C LEU A 28 1.46 -5.23 -0.38
N ARG A 29 2.07 -4.49 -1.32
CA ARG A 29 2.02 -4.80 -2.75
C ARG A 29 3.39 -4.62 -3.38
N VAL A 30 3.90 -5.68 -4.00
CA VAL A 30 5.13 -5.63 -4.79
C VAL A 30 4.88 -4.86 -6.09
N LEU A 31 5.80 -3.98 -6.45
CA LEU A 31 5.75 -3.14 -7.63
C LEU A 31 6.56 -3.77 -8.79
N PRO A 32 6.24 -3.45 -10.06
CA PRO A 32 6.96 -3.97 -11.22
C PRO A 32 8.46 -3.61 -11.24
N ASP A 33 8.84 -2.51 -10.60
CA ASP A 33 10.24 -2.08 -10.46
C ASP A 33 11.01 -2.85 -9.37
N GLY A 34 10.37 -3.80 -8.69
CA GLY A 34 10.92 -4.55 -7.57
C GLY A 34 10.80 -3.85 -6.22
N GLY A 35 10.25 -2.64 -6.19
CA GLY A 35 9.87 -1.92 -4.98
C GLY A 35 8.62 -2.49 -4.32
N VAL A 36 8.21 -1.91 -3.20
CA VAL A 36 7.06 -2.38 -2.41
C VAL A 36 6.28 -1.21 -1.81
N LEU A 37 4.95 -1.24 -1.96
CA LEU A 37 4.04 -0.44 -1.14
C LEU A 37 3.72 -1.21 0.15
N VAL A 38 3.75 -0.53 1.29
CA VAL A 38 3.46 -1.14 2.60
C VAL A 38 2.51 -0.23 3.37
N THR A 39 1.34 -0.73 3.75
CA THR A 39 0.41 0.01 4.60
C THR A 39 0.80 -0.11 6.07
N SER A 40 0.58 0.96 6.82
CA SER A 40 0.77 0.99 8.28
C SER A 40 -0.35 1.74 8.97
N GLY A 41 -0.30 1.74 10.31
CA GLY A 41 -1.22 2.50 11.15
C GLY A 41 -1.33 3.99 10.79
N ALA A 42 -0.31 4.62 10.15
CA ALA A 42 -0.38 6.05 9.83
C ALA A 42 -0.20 6.40 8.34
N VAL A 43 0.55 5.62 7.57
CA VAL A 43 0.91 5.95 6.18
C VAL A 43 0.92 4.72 5.30
N VAL A 44 0.92 4.92 3.98
CA VAL A 44 1.43 3.94 3.02
C VAL A 44 2.86 4.31 2.69
N SER A 45 3.82 3.42 2.94
CA SER A 45 5.24 3.61 2.61
C SER A 45 5.55 3.05 1.23
N ARG A 46 6.39 3.72 0.44
CA ARG A 46 7.00 3.18 -0.78
C ARG A 46 8.47 2.89 -0.55
N LEU A 47 8.83 1.64 -0.74
CA LEU A 47 10.20 1.18 -0.81
C LEU A 47 10.62 1.04 -2.28
N ASP A 48 11.85 1.40 -2.61
CA ASP A 48 12.47 1.06 -3.89
C ASP A 48 12.94 -0.41 -3.93
N SER A 49 13.55 -0.82 -5.04
CA SER A 49 14.03 -2.19 -5.25
C SER A 49 15.20 -2.61 -4.35
N THR A 50 15.83 -1.66 -3.68
CA THR A 50 16.87 -1.90 -2.65
C THR A 50 16.27 -2.01 -1.25
N GLY A 51 14.98 -1.72 -1.10
CA GLY A 51 14.27 -1.68 0.17
C GLY A 51 14.42 -0.36 0.92
N ALA A 52 14.96 0.68 0.27
CA ALA A 52 15.04 2.01 0.86
C ALA A 52 13.70 2.74 0.78
N LEU A 53 13.31 3.43 1.86
CA LEU A 53 12.12 4.27 1.88
C LEU A 53 12.32 5.49 0.98
N VAL A 54 11.48 5.62 -0.04
CA VAL A 54 11.56 6.73 -1.01
C VAL A 54 10.38 7.69 -0.92
N GLN A 55 9.23 7.24 -0.38
CA GLN A 55 8.04 8.08 -0.28
C GLN A 55 7.06 7.57 0.78
N THR A 56 6.18 8.46 1.27
CA THR A 56 5.01 8.08 2.07
C THR A 56 3.75 8.77 1.52
N TYR A 57 2.61 8.11 1.66
CA TYR A 57 1.30 8.59 1.23
C TYR A 57 0.32 8.58 2.40
N ARG A 58 -0.53 9.61 2.46
CA ARG A 58 -1.62 9.74 3.43
C ARG A 58 -2.59 10.83 2.97
N VAL A 59 -3.81 10.79 3.49
CA VAL A 59 -4.73 11.92 3.45
C VAL A 59 -4.45 12.77 4.69
N SER A 60 -4.12 14.05 4.50
CA SER A 60 -3.62 14.90 5.59
C SER A 60 -4.70 15.49 6.49
N THR A 61 -5.95 15.54 6.03
CA THR A 61 -7.04 16.24 6.73
C THR A 61 -8.33 15.46 6.61
N GLY A 62 -9.04 15.29 7.74
CA GLY A 62 -10.37 14.70 7.78
C GLY A 62 -10.41 13.16 7.71
N GLU A 63 -9.28 12.49 7.59
CA GLU A 63 -9.20 11.03 7.52
C GLU A 63 -8.43 10.47 8.72
N PRO A 64 -8.99 9.49 9.46
CA PRO A 64 -8.27 8.84 10.56
C PRO A 64 -7.06 8.05 10.05
N GLN A 65 -6.17 7.67 10.95
CA GLN A 65 -4.94 6.95 10.60
C GLN A 65 -5.11 5.46 10.89
N TYR A 66 -5.31 4.67 9.83
CA TYR A 66 -5.19 3.20 9.84
C TYR A 66 -5.27 2.62 8.41
N TRP A 67 -4.16 2.54 7.69
CA TRP A 67 -4.16 1.98 6.33
C TRP A 67 -4.05 0.47 6.39
N ALA A 68 -5.05 -0.26 5.91
CA ALA A 68 -5.10 -1.72 6.05
C ALA A 68 -4.61 -2.44 4.79
N GLY A 69 -5.16 -2.09 3.63
CA GLY A 69 -4.88 -2.76 2.36
C GLY A 69 -4.46 -1.81 1.25
N VAL A 70 -3.81 -2.36 0.23
CA VAL A 70 -3.27 -1.61 -0.91
C VAL A 70 -3.20 -2.48 -2.15
N ASP A 71 -3.56 -1.93 -3.30
CA ASP A 71 -3.33 -2.59 -4.58
C ASP A 71 -2.98 -1.60 -5.72
N LEU A 72 -2.13 -2.05 -6.64
CA LEU A 72 -1.61 -1.29 -7.77
C LEU A 72 -2.52 -1.44 -8.98
N VAL A 73 -2.84 -0.32 -9.63
CA VAL A 73 -3.67 -0.32 -10.86
C VAL A 73 -2.85 -0.65 -12.10
N GLY A 74 -1.58 -0.24 -12.13
CA GLY A 74 -0.66 -0.42 -13.27
C GLY A 74 -0.57 0.77 -14.21
N ASP A 75 -1.42 1.79 -14.02
CA ASP A 75 -1.44 3.06 -14.77
C ASP A 75 -0.62 4.18 -14.10
N GLY A 76 0.24 3.84 -13.12
CA GLY A 76 0.94 4.82 -12.28
C GLY A 76 0.18 5.23 -11.02
N THR A 77 -0.92 4.55 -10.71
CA THR A 77 -1.72 4.80 -9.49
C THR A 77 -1.94 3.54 -8.67
N PHE A 78 -2.36 3.72 -7.42
CA PHE A 78 -2.75 2.63 -6.53
C PHE A 78 -3.98 3.01 -5.70
N TRP A 79 -4.70 2.01 -5.23
CA TRP A 79 -5.78 2.17 -4.25
C TRP A 79 -5.29 1.75 -2.87
N ALA A 80 -5.72 2.45 -1.83
CA ALA A 80 -5.53 2.03 -0.44
C ALA A 80 -6.81 2.23 0.36
N VAL A 81 -7.02 1.39 1.37
CA VAL A 81 -8.21 1.42 2.23
C VAL A 81 -7.83 1.84 3.64
N ASN A 82 -8.72 2.63 4.24
CA ASN A 82 -8.60 3.03 5.62
C ASN A 82 -9.60 2.25 6.48
N TYR A 83 -9.09 1.49 7.44
CA TYR A 83 -9.92 0.63 8.29
C TYR A 83 -10.87 1.45 9.17
N LEU A 84 -10.40 2.54 9.77
CA LEU A 84 -11.18 3.28 10.78
C LEU A 84 -12.36 4.05 10.18
N SER A 85 -12.29 4.45 8.91
CA SER A 85 -13.36 5.17 8.22
C SER A 85 -14.15 4.31 7.23
N SER A 86 -13.59 3.16 6.84
CA SER A 86 -14.05 2.39 5.69
C SER A 86 -14.03 3.18 4.36
N ASN A 87 -13.15 4.18 4.25
CA ASN A 87 -12.90 4.92 3.03
C ASN A 87 -11.82 4.26 2.17
N VAL A 88 -11.91 4.49 0.86
CA VAL A 88 -11.03 3.97 -0.18
C VAL A 88 -10.51 5.14 -0.99
N TYR A 89 -9.19 5.19 -1.22
CA TYR A 89 -8.51 6.32 -1.85
C TYR A 89 -7.61 5.88 -3.00
N LYS A 90 -7.70 6.55 -4.14
CA LYS A 90 -6.78 6.41 -5.26
C LYS A 90 -5.68 7.45 -5.11
N PHE A 91 -4.44 7.00 -5.09
CA PHE A 91 -3.26 7.84 -5.03
C PHE A 91 -2.49 7.77 -6.34
N ASP A 92 -1.97 8.92 -6.77
CA ASP A 92 -0.90 8.99 -7.74
C ASP A 92 0.41 8.47 -7.13
N LEU A 93 1.07 7.51 -7.77
CA LEU A 93 2.26 6.87 -7.21
C LEU A 93 3.47 7.82 -7.16
N THR A 94 3.54 8.81 -8.06
CA THR A 94 4.71 9.69 -8.16
C THR A 94 4.58 10.89 -7.21
N THR A 95 3.44 11.58 -7.26
CA THR A 95 3.19 12.82 -6.54
C THR A 95 2.57 12.59 -5.17
N GLY A 96 1.90 11.45 -4.97
CA GLY A 96 1.09 11.17 -3.80
C GLY A 96 -0.21 11.96 -3.71
N ALA A 97 -0.61 12.61 -4.80
CA ALA A 97 -1.91 13.26 -4.88
C ALA A 97 -3.05 12.25 -4.75
N VAL A 98 -4.10 12.61 -4.03
CA VAL A 98 -5.37 11.86 -4.01
C VAL A 98 -6.12 12.21 -5.29
N LEU A 99 -6.36 11.21 -6.13
CA LEU A 99 -7.03 11.38 -7.43
C LEU A 99 -8.52 11.05 -7.37
N ALA A 100 -8.91 10.17 -6.45
CA ALA A 100 -10.30 9.77 -6.26
C ALA A 100 -10.50 9.21 -4.84
N SER A 101 -11.73 9.24 -4.37
CA SER A 101 -12.12 8.54 -3.15
C SER A 101 -13.59 8.11 -3.17
N PHE A 102 -13.90 7.10 -2.38
CA PHE A 102 -15.26 6.68 -2.08
C PHE A 102 -15.30 5.97 -0.72
N THR A 103 -16.49 5.83 -0.15
CA THR A 103 -16.73 4.96 1.01
C THR A 103 -17.23 3.60 0.51
N THR A 104 -16.86 2.52 1.21
CA THR A 104 -17.47 1.19 0.96
C THR A 104 -18.98 1.18 1.23
N GLY A 105 -19.52 2.19 1.91
CA GLY A 105 -20.92 2.24 2.35
C GLY A 105 -21.20 1.35 3.56
N THR A 106 -20.16 0.77 4.15
CA THR A 106 -20.25 -0.06 5.37
C THR A 106 -19.84 0.77 6.60
N PRO A 107 -20.20 0.34 7.82
CA PRO A 107 -19.72 0.98 9.04
C PRO A 107 -18.18 1.05 9.10
N ALA A 108 -17.66 1.96 9.92
CA ALA A 108 -16.25 2.01 10.30
C ALA A 108 -15.73 0.61 10.72
N GLN A 109 -14.44 0.36 10.48
CA GLN A 109 -13.76 -0.87 10.92
C GLN A 109 -14.24 -2.15 10.25
N THR A 110 -14.65 -2.06 8.98
CA THR A 110 -15.12 -3.24 8.21
C THR A 110 -14.35 -3.50 6.91
N VAL A 111 -13.76 -2.48 6.29
CA VAL A 111 -12.88 -2.69 5.12
C VAL A 111 -11.51 -3.18 5.58
N VAL A 112 -11.04 -4.31 5.06
CA VAL A 112 -9.73 -4.87 5.45
C VAL A 112 -8.72 -4.91 4.31
N ASP A 113 -9.18 -4.91 3.05
CA ASP A 113 -8.31 -4.92 1.88
C ASP A 113 -9.00 -4.37 0.61
N VAL A 114 -8.22 -4.19 -0.45
CA VAL A 114 -8.69 -3.87 -1.82
C VAL A 114 -7.94 -4.72 -2.84
N GLY A 115 -8.66 -5.17 -3.89
CA GLY A 115 -8.07 -5.87 -5.02
C GLY A 115 -8.45 -5.20 -6.33
N VAL A 116 -7.45 -4.95 -7.18
CA VAL A 116 -7.61 -4.44 -8.54
C VAL A 116 -7.35 -5.57 -9.52
N SER A 117 -8.35 -5.88 -10.32
CA SER A 117 -8.22 -6.81 -11.44
C SER A 117 -8.18 -6.02 -12.74
N PRO A 118 -7.16 -6.20 -13.60
CA PRO A 118 -7.23 -5.68 -14.95
C PRO A 118 -8.43 -6.33 -15.65
N GLY A 119 -9.31 -5.50 -16.22
CA GLY A 119 -10.41 -6.00 -17.02
C GLY A 119 -9.88 -6.84 -18.19
N ALA A 120 -10.71 -7.78 -18.69
CA ALA A 120 -10.37 -8.52 -19.89
C ALA A 120 -10.00 -7.53 -21.01
N PRO A 121 -8.94 -7.81 -21.82
CA PRO A 121 -8.70 -7.07 -23.04
C PRO A 121 -10.01 -7.06 -23.85
N ARG A 122 -10.47 -5.86 -24.22
CA ARG A 122 -11.59 -5.72 -25.15
C ARG A 122 -11.16 -6.11 -26.55
#